data_AF-A0A7C1ZAE6-F1
#
_entry.id   AF-A0A7C1ZAE6-F1
#
_cell.length_a   1.000
_cell.length_b   1.000
_cell.length_c   1.000
_cell.angle_alpha   90.00
_cell.angle_beta   90.00
_cell.angle_gamma   90.00
#
_symmetry.space_group_name_H-M   'P 1'
#
loop_
_entity.id
_entity.type
_entity.pdbx_description
1 polymer ?
#
loop_
_entity_poly.entity_id
_entity_poly.type
_entity_poly.pdbx_seq_one_letter_code
_entity_poly.pdbx_strand_id
1 'polypeptide(L)'
;MTEIKPKKTVLKDVKIFKDLEEEIIKTNKCCACGACVAHCSSQNFDVIKMEGYTPRFISDANVDKCKECGICYYICPQTNPLMKQLNEEYKIKDEIGFIKDVVAAKTTDEKIREMGQDGGLVTTILTYLFDKNKIDAAIVSEYDENLRPIPKIIYNKDELLKSSGTRYSISSNILPLKDFYTIAEEILEKQHQIFDLNQIRAAFVGTPCQCRAIRKMQLLNISPAHVIKYVLGLFCMENFDYDKLFTLVKKETTEDPKNIAKMNIKKNFFITNKENKVYEIELKKFDEAVRNHCL
;
A
#
# COMPACT_ATOMS: atom_id res chain seq x y z
N MET A 1 -38.40 28.50 36.15
CA MET A 1 -37.77 28.23 34.85
C MET A 1 -36.27 28.18 35.09
N THR A 2 -35.72 26.98 35.28
CA THR A 2 -34.27 26.78 35.39
C THR A 2 -33.65 26.85 34.01
N GLU A 3 -32.80 27.85 33.78
CA GLU A 3 -32.00 27.98 32.58
C GLU A 3 -31.12 26.75 32.40
N ILE A 4 -31.39 25.98 31.35
CA ILE A 4 -30.52 24.90 30.90
C ILE A 4 -29.35 25.58 30.20
N LYS A 5 -28.23 25.74 30.92
CA LYS A 5 -26.96 26.11 30.28
C LYS A 5 -26.63 25.03 29.24
N PRO A 6 -26.27 25.41 28.00
CA PRO A 6 -25.88 24.43 27.00
C PRO A 6 -24.64 23.70 27.53
N LYS A 7 -24.75 22.37 27.66
CA LYS A 7 -23.57 21.53 27.86
C LYS A 7 -22.62 21.85 26.71
N LYS A 8 -21.49 22.49 27.00
CA LYS A 8 -20.35 22.54 26.08
C LYS A 8 -20.01 21.09 25.74
N THR A 9 -20.45 20.63 24.58
CA THR A 9 -19.97 19.41 23.99
C THR A 9 -18.48 19.65 23.78
N VAL A 10 -17.63 19.03 24.60
CA VAL A 10 -16.20 18.93 24.32
C VAL A 10 -16.09 17.99 23.13
N LEU A 11 -16.37 18.51 21.92
CA LEU A 11 -15.84 17.92 20.71
C LEU A 11 -14.34 18.01 20.90
N LYS A 12 -13.68 16.88 21.21
CA LYS A 12 -12.23 16.80 21.03
C LYS A 12 -11.96 17.29 19.62
N ASP A 13 -11.13 18.31 19.48
CA ASP A 13 -10.76 18.88 18.19
C ASP A 13 -10.35 17.72 17.27
N VAL A 14 -11.12 17.55 16.19
CA VAL A 14 -10.89 16.48 15.22
C VAL A 14 -9.53 16.78 14.57
N LYS A 15 -8.59 15.84 14.67
CA LYS A 15 -7.28 16.00 14.03
C LYS A 15 -7.42 15.94 12.52
N ILE A 16 -6.81 16.89 11.83
CA ILE A 16 -6.90 17.12 10.38
C ILE A 16 -5.56 16.87 9.68
N PHE A 17 -5.48 17.20 8.40
CA PHE A 17 -4.25 17.02 7.62
C PHE A 17 -3.08 17.83 8.17
N LYS A 18 -3.31 19.03 8.73
CA LYS A 18 -2.25 19.82 9.37
C LYS A 18 -1.64 19.08 10.57
N ASP A 19 -2.46 18.46 11.42
CA ASP A 19 -1.95 17.62 12.52
C ASP A 19 -1.18 16.40 12.00
N LEU A 20 -1.65 15.79 10.90
CA LEU A 20 -0.93 14.69 10.26
C LEU A 20 0.43 15.15 9.73
N GLU A 21 0.48 16.36 9.16
CA GLU A 21 1.70 16.95 8.65
C GLU A 21 2.72 17.18 9.78
N GLU A 22 2.31 17.82 10.87
CA GLU A 22 3.17 18.07 12.02
C GLU A 22 3.63 16.78 12.71
N GLU A 23 2.70 15.86 13.00
CA GLU A 23 3.00 14.72 13.87
C GLU A 23 3.68 13.57 13.15
N ILE A 24 3.41 13.37 11.85
CA ILE A 24 3.85 12.21 11.07
C ILE A 24 4.76 12.59 9.91
N ILE A 25 4.42 13.62 9.13
CA ILE A 25 5.15 13.94 7.90
C ILE A 25 6.46 14.65 8.24
N LYS A 26 6.41 15.75 8.98
CA LYS A 26 7.58 16.54 9.40
C LYS A 26 8.52 15.78 10.33
N THR A 27 7.99 14.80 11.07
CA THR A 27 8.79 13.89 11.91
C THR A 27 9.34 12.68 11.16
N ASN A 28 9.22 12.63 9.82
CA ASN A 28 9.72 11.56 8.95
C ASN A 28 9.14 10.16 9.23
N LYS A 29 7.96 10.07 9.85
CA LYS A 29 7.27 8.80 10.13
C LYS A 29 6.34 8.35 9.01
N CYS A 30 6.13 9.17 7.97
CA CYS A 30 5.21 8.82 6.88
C CYS A 30 5.70 7.61 6.07
N CYS A 31 4.87 6.57 5.99
CA CYS A 31 5.16 5.36 5.22
C CYS A 31 4.95 5.50 3.71
N ALA A 32 4.47 6.66 3.24
CA ALA A 32 4.13 6.88 1.83
C ALA A 32 3.19 5.81 1.23
N CYS A 33 2.18 5.38 2.00
CA CYS A 33 1.24 4.35 1.55
C CYS A 33 0.21 4.85 0.52
N GLY A 34 -0.03 6.17 0.48
CA GLY A 34 -1.00 6.80 -0.43
C GLY A 34 -2.42 6.94 0.11
N ALA A 35 -2.77 6.37 1.27
CA ALA A 35 -4.15 6.32 1.76
C ALA A 35 -4.82 7.70 1.94
N CYS A 36 -4.11 8.68 2.50
CA CYS A 36 -4.64 10.03 2.70
C CYS A 36 -5.01 10.70 1.37
N VAL A 37 -4.09 10.67 0.40
CA VAL A 37 -4.27 11.25 -0.94
C VAL A 37 -5.36 10.50 -1.69
N ALA A 38 -5.33 9.16 -1.67
CA ALA A 38 -6.32 8.31 -2.32
C ALA A 38 -7.75 8.67 -1.91
N HIS A 39 -8.00 8.75 -0.60
CA HIS A 39 -9.32 9.14 -0.12
C HIS A 39 -9.66 10.57 -0.53
N CYS A 40 -8.78 11.54 -0.25
CA CYS A 40 -9.05 12.96 -0.50
C CYS A 40 -9.40 13.25 -1.97
N SER A 41 -8.68 12.65 -2.92
CA SER A 41 -8.96 12.79 -4.35
C SER A 41 -10.18 11.98 -4.79
N SER A 42 -10.38 10.76 -4.27
CA SER A 42 -11.59 9.98 -4.63
C SER A 42 -12.90 10.69 -4.26
N GLN A 43 -12.88 11.56 -3.25
CA GLN A 43 -14.03 12.36 -2.84
C GLN A 43 -14.13 13.72 -3.56
N ASN A 44 -13.34 13.93 -4.62
CA ASN A 44 -13.25 15.18 -5.38
C ASN A 44 -12.91 16.41 -4.52
N PHE A 45 -12.22 16.23 -3.39
CA PHE A 45 -11.71 17.36 -2.62
C PHE A 45 -10.44 17.93 -3.25
N ASP A 46 -9.55 17.05 -3.74
CA ASP A 46 -8.30 17.38 -4.43
C ASP A 46 -7.50 18.49 -3.72
N VAL A 47 -7.25 18.26 -2.44
CA VAL A 47 -6.56 19.22 -1.56
C VAL A 47 -5.09 18.86 -1.37
N ILE A 48 -4.78 17.57 -1.37
CA ILE A 48 -3.44 17.03 -1.14
C ILE A 48 -3.02 16.13 -2.30
N LYS A 49 -1.71 16.08 -2.58
CA LYS A 49 -1.09 15.20 -3.56
C LYS A 49 0.07 14.45 -2.95
N MET A 50 0.48 13.37 -3.60
CA MET A 50 1.75 12.72 -3.31
C MET A 50 2.85 13.41 -4.13
N GLU A 51 3.91 13.88 -3.48
CA GLU A 51 5.12 14.40 -4.14
C GLU A 51 6.31 13.53 -3.73
N GLY A 52 6.78 12.71 -4.66
CA GLY A 52 7.70 11.61 -4.35
C GLY A 52 7.09 10.68 -3.32
N TYR A 53 7.68 10.65 -2.13
CA TYR A 53 7.21 9.85 -1.00
C TYR A 53 6.49 10.65 0.10
N THR A 54 6.12 11.90 -0.18
CA THR A 54 5.61 12.81 0.84
C THR A 54 4.26 13.37 0.41
N PRO A 55 3.18 13.12 1.16
CA PRO A 55 1.91 13.80 0.92
C PRO A 55 2.02 15.26 1.36
N ARG A 56 1.44 16.18 0.60
CA ARG A 56 1.40 17.61 0.92
C ARG A 56 0.20 18.28 0.27
N PHE A 57 -0.14 19.50 0.70
CA PHE A 57 -1.10 20.34 -0.01
C PHE A 57 -0.66 20.57 -1.46
N ILE A 58 -1.62 20.62 -2.38
CA ILE A 58 -1.34 20.87 -3.80
C ILE A 58 -0.74 22.27 -3.99
N SER A 59 -1.29 23.24 -3.28
CA SER A 59 -0.86 24.64 -3.21
C SER A 59 -1.39 25.29 -1.92
N ASP A 60 -0.92 26.49 -1.58
CA ASP A 60 -1.44 27.26 -0.44
C ASP A 60 -2.94 27.56 -0.61
N ALA A 61 -3.41 27.81 -1.84
CA ALA A 61 -4.82 28.03 -2.14
C ALA A 61 -5.70 26.78 -1.94
N ASN A 62 -5.11 25.58 -1.89
CA ASN A 62 -5.85 24.36 -1.57
C ASN A 62 -6.05 24.18 -0.06
N VAL A 63 -5.27 24.85 0.80
CA VAL A 63 -5.42 24.75 2.25
C VAL A 63 -6.84 25.12 2.68
N ASP A 64 -7.38 26.21 2.12
CA ASP A 64 -8.72 26.71 2.42
C ASP A 64 -9.84 25.84 1.81
N LYS A 65 -9.51 24.95 0.86
CA LYS A 65 -10.45 23.98 0.27
C LYS A 65 -10.59 22.71 1.13
N CYS A 66 -9.70 22.52 2.11
CA CYS A 66 -9.77 21.40 3.04
C CYS A 66 -11.11 21.42 3.79
N LYS A 67 -11.83 20.30 3.76
CA LYS A 67 -13.07 20.14 4.54
C LYS A 67 -12.84 19.83 6.01
N GLU A 68 -11.57 19.73 6.43
CA GLU A 68 -11.20 19.44 7.82
C GLU A 68 -11.88 18.18 8.38
N CYS A 69 -12.20 17.22 7.50
CA CYS A 69 -12.95 16.00 7.86
C CYS A 69 -12.16 15.02 8.74
N GLY A 70 -10.85 15.23 8.88
CA GLY A 70 -9.94 14.40 9.68
C GLY A 70 -9.60 13.03 9.11
N ILE A 71 -10.32 12.52 8.10
CA ILE A 71 -10.15 11.15 7.59
C ILE A 71 -8.70 10.79 7.31
N CYS A 72 -7.94 11.68 6.64
CA CYS A 72 -6.53 11.48 6.34
C CYS A 72 -5.66 11.17 7.58
N TYR A 73 -5.96 11.80 8.73
CA TYR A 73 -5.27 11.55 10.00
C TYR A 73 -5.66 10.18 10.57
N TYR A 74 -6.95 9.87 10.63
CA TYR A 74 -7.45 8.67 11.28
C TYR A 74 -7.10 7.38 10.52
N ILE A 75 -7.05 7.43 9.18
CA ILE A 75 -6.68 6.27 8.35
C ILE A 75 -5.16 6.08 8.23
N CYS A 76 -4.34 7.07 8.59
CA CYS A 76 -2.89 6.95 8.51
C CYS A 76 -2.40 5.78 9.38
N PRO A 77 -1.58 4.85 8.86
CA PRO A 77 -1.17 3.67 9.62
C PRO A 77 -0.25 3.98 10.82
N GLN A 78 0.28 5.20 10.89
CA GLN A 78 1.20 5.68 11.92
C GLN A 78 0.50 6.42 13.06
N THR A 79 -0.81 6.66 12.96
CA THR A 79 -1.59 7.28 14.03
C THR A 79 -2.24 6.21 14.92
N ASN A 80 -2.50 6.53 16.18
CA ASN A 80 -3.07 5.58 17.15
C ASN A 80 -4.59 5.64 17.42
N PRO A 81 -5.39 6.66 17.01
CA PRO A 81 -6.78 6.77 17.48
C PRO A 81 -7.68 5.57 17.24
N LEU A 82 -7.44 4.80 16.18
CA LEU A 82 -8.25 3.63 15.81
C LEU A 82 -7.63 2.28 16.21
N MET A 83 -6.42 2.28 16.79
CA MET A 83 -5.68 1.03 17.01
C MET A 83 -6.37 0.11 18.00
N LYS A 84 -7.04 0.66 19.02
CA LYS A 84 -7.82 -0.14 19.97
C LYS A 84 -8.96 -0.89 19.27
N GLN A 85 -9.82 -0.16 18.55
CA GLN A 85 -10.94 -0.78 17.82
C GLN A 85 -10.45 -1.75 16.74
N LEU A 86 -9.33 -1.41 16.07
CA LEU A 86 -8.72 -2.28 15.07
C LEU A 86 -8.26 -3.60 15.69
N ASN A 87 -7.59 -3.55 16.84
CA ASN A 87 -7.12 -4.76 17.52
C ASN A 87 -8.29 -5.63 18.01
N GLU A 88 -9.36 -5.01 18.53
CA GLU A 88 -10.58 -5.70 18.96
C GLU A 88 -11.28 -6.39 17.77
N GLU A 89 -11.52 -5.66 16.67
CA GLU A 89 -12.18 -6.16 15.45
C GLU A 89 -11.43 -7.35 14.84
N TYR A 90 -10.10 -7.23 14.71
CA TYR A 90 -9.26 -8.25 14.08
C TYR A 90 -8.65 -9.24 15.09
N LYS A 91 -9.10 -9.22 16.35
CA LYS A 91 -8.67 -10.14 17.43
C LYS A 91 -7.15 -10.20 17.64
N ILE A 92 -6.46 -9.08 17.43
CA ILE A 92 -5.02 -8.95 17.57
C ILE A 92 -4.68 -8.88 19.06
N LYS A 93 -3.94 -9.89 19.56
CA LYS A 93 -3.57 -10.01 20.98
C LYS A 93 -2.09 -9.80 21.26
N ASP A 94 -1.25 -10.01 20.26
CA ASP A 94 0.21 -9.95 20.34
C ASP A 94 0.81 -9.48 19.00
N GLU A 95 2.14 -9.56 18.88
CA GLU A 95 2.90 -9.06 17.73
C GLU A 95 2.69 -9.87 16.44
N ILE A 96 2.30 -11.15 16.56
CA ILE A 96 2.05 -12.03 15.41
C ILE A 96 0.60 -11.96 14.93
N GLY A 97 -0.29 -11.41 15.77
CA GLY A 97 -1.68 -11.15 15.45
C GLY A 97 -2.58 -12.39 15.54
N PHE A 98 -3.79 -12.29 15.01
CA PHE A 98 -4.73 -13.42 15.01
C PHE A 98 -4.38 -14.42 13.92
N ILE A 99 -3.83 -15.56 14.32
CA ILE A 99 -3.47 -16.65 13.40
C ILE A 99 -4.50 -17.77 13.52
N LYS A 100 -5.10 -18.13 12.38
CA LYS A 100 -5.97 -19.31 12.27
C LYS A 100 -5.18 -20.57 11.96
N ASP A 101 -4.19 -20.47 11.07
CA ASP A 101 -3.37 -21.59 10.59
C ASP A 101 -2.05 -21.06 10.02
N VAL A 102 -1.02 -21.92 9.97
CA VAL A 102 0.31 -21.64 9.41
C VAL A 102 0.74 -22.81 8.53
N VAL A 103 0.90 -22.54 7.24
CA VAL A 103 1.30 -23.55 6.25
C VAL A 103 2.47 -23.06 5.39
N ALA A 104 3.33 -24.00 5.00
CA ALA A 104 4.35 -23.76 3.97
C ALA A 104 3.82 -24.26 2.63
N ALA A 105 3.77 -23.38 1.62
CA ALA A 105 3.20 -23.71 0.31
C ALA A 105 4.01 -23.06 -0.82
N LYS A 106 3.93 -23.68 -2.00
CA LYS A 106 4.49 -23.17 -3.26
C LYS A 106 3.51 -23.44 -4.39
N THR A 107 3.56 -22.61 -5.42
CA THR A 107 2.75 -22.78 -6.61
C THR A 107 3.10 -24.06 -7.38
N THR A 108 2.10 -24.65 -8.01
CA THR A 108 2.26 -25.73 -8.99
C THR A 108 2.34 -25.20 -10.42
N ASP A 109 2.05 -23.92 -10.65
CA ASP A 109 2.14 -23.28 -11.97
C ASP A 109 3.59 -22.90 -12.28
N GLU A 110 4.12 -23.40 -13.40
CA GLU A 110 5.53 -23.21 -13.76
C GLU A 110 5.86 -21.76 -14.12
N LYS A 111 4.94 -21.05 -14.79
CA LYS A 111 5.15 -19.64 -15.16
C LYS A 111 5.20 -18.75 -13.92
N ILE A 112 4.30 -18.99 -12.97
CA ILE A 112 4.31 -18.27 -11.69
C ILE A 112 5.57 -18.62 -10.88
N ARG A 113 6.01 -19.88 -10.93
CA ARG A 113 7.22 -20.33 -10.23
C ARG A 113 8.48 -19.63 -10.74
N GLU A 114 8.60 -19.47 -12.05
CA GLU A 114 9.76 -18.81 -12.68
C GLU A 114 9.83 -17.30 -12.37
N MET A 115 8.68 -16.63 -12.36
CA MET A 115 8.60 -15.17 -12.14
C MET A 115 8.49 -14.77 -10.67
N GLY A 116 8.17 -15.73 -9.79
CA GLY A 116 7.91 -15.49 -8.37
C GLY A 116 9.14 -15.05 -7.57
N GLN A 117 8.89 -14.25 -6.52
CA GLN A 117 9.94 -13.95 -5.54
C GLN A 117 10.35 -15.21 -4.77
N ASP A 118 9.36 -15.88 -4.17
CA ASP A 118 9.51 -17.07 -3.35
C ASP A 118 8.62 -18.20 -3.90
N GLY A 119 7.62 -18.64 -3.13
CA GLY A 119 6.71 -19.72 -3.54
C GLY A 119 5.62 -19.31 -4.55
N GLY A 120 5.56 -18.06 -5.00
CA GLY A 120 4.55 -17.60 -5.97
C GLY A 120 3.10 -17.56 -5.44
N LEU A 121 2.91 -17.56 -4.11
CA LEU A 121 1.60 -17.72 -3.49
C LEU A 121 0.63 -16.57 -3.77
N VAL A 122 1.06 -15.32 -3.65
CA VAL A 122 0.17 -14.16 -3.85
C VAL A 122 -0.39 -14.15 -5.26
N THR A 123 0.48 -14.30 -6.27
CA THR A 123 0.06 -14.40 -7.67
C THR A 123 -0.89 -15.58 -7.88
N THR A 124 -0.56 -16.76 -7.34
CA THR A 124 -1.42 -17.96 -7.44
C THR A 124 -2.80 -17.75 -6.83
N ILE A 125 -2.88 -17.13 -5.64
CA ILE A 125 -4.14 -16.83 -4.97
C ILE A 125 -4.97 -15.84 -5.79
N LEU A 126 -4.35 -14.76 -6.30
CA LEU A 126 -5.05 -13.79 -7.14
C LEU A 126 -5.54 -14.41 -8.45
N THR A 127 -4.71 -15.21 -9.13
CA THR A 127 -5.10 -15.97 -10.32
C THR A 127 -6.32 -16.84 -10.03
N TYR A 128 -6.31 -17.59 -8.93
CA TYR A 128 -7.45 -18.40 -8.51
C TYR A 128 -8.70 -17.55 -8.24
N LEU A 129 -8.56 -16.41 -7.56
CA LEU A 129 -9.68 -15.53 -7.24
C LEU A 129 -10.31 -14.92 -8.51
N PHE A 130 -9.51 -14.52 -9.50
CA PHE A 130 -10.02 -14.11 -10.81
C PHE A 130 -10.72 -15.27 -11.53
N ASP A 131 -10.09 -16.45 -11.62
CA ASP A 131 -10.64 -17.61 -12.33
C ASP A 131 -11.95 -18.14 -11.72
N LYS A 132 -12.16 -17.92 -10.42
CA LYS A 132 -13.40 -18.25 -9.72
C LYS A 132 -14.40 -17.10 -9.64
N ASN A 133 -14.15 -16.00 -10.35
CA ASN A 133 -14.98 -14.78 -10.33
C ASN A 133 -15.26 -14.35 -8.88
N LYS A 134 -14.25 -14.40 -8.00
CA LYS A 134 -14.31 -13.95 -6.60
C LYS A 134 -13.83 -12.52 -6.43
N ILE A 135 -13.05 -12.03 -7.38
CA ILE A 135 -12.64 -10.64 -7.51
C ILE A 135 -12.80 -10.20 -8.96
N ASP A 136 -12.98 -8.90 -9.11
CA ASP A 136 -13.16 -8.21 -10.39
C ASP A 136 -11.93 -7.32 -10.67
N ALA A 137 -11.19 -6.97 -9.61
CA ALA A 137 -9.95 -6.20 -9.68
C ALA A 137 -8.95 -6.61 -8.59
N ALA A 138 -7.68 -6.28 -8.80
CA ALA A 138 -6.62 -6.39 -7.80
C ALA A 138 -5.79 -5.12 -7.75
N ILE A 139 -5.50 -4.63 -6.54
CA ILE A 139 -4.57 -3.53 -6.29
C ILE A 139 -3.20 -4.13 -5.98
N VAL A 140 -2.27 -3.92 -6.90
CA VAL A 140 -0.96 -4.59 -6.98
C VAL A 140 0.13 -3.57 -7.34
N SER A 141 1.39 -3.96 -7.17
CA SER A 141 2.53 -3.13 -7.57
C SER A 141 3.24 -3.76 -8.76
N GLU A 142 3.14 -3.11 -9.91
CA GLU A 142 4.03 -3.33 -11.06
C GLU A 142 5.33 -2.54 -10.87
N TYR A 143 6.16 -2.48 -11.91
CA TYR A 143 7.40 -1.70 -11.93
C TYR A 143 7.81 -1.37 -13.37
N ASP A 144 8.58 -0.29 -13.56
CA ASP A 144 9.18 0.06 -14.85
C ASP A 144 10.47 -0.72 -15.14
N GLU A 145 11.09 -0.50 -16.29
CA GLU A 145 12.36 -1.14 -16.64
C GLU A 145 13.51 -0.82 -15.69
N ASN A 146 13.41 0.25 -14.89
CA ASN A 146 14.39 0.63 -13.88
C ASN A 146 14.01 0.13 -12.48
N LEU A 147 13.04 -0.78 -12.37
CA LEU A 147 12.55 -1.32 -11.09
C LEU A 147 11.88 -0.26 -10.18
N ARG A 148 11.49 0.91 -10.70
CA ARG A 148 10.65 1.85 -9.94
C ARG A 148 9.27 1.26 -9.79
N PRO A 149 8.72 1.13 -8.57
CA PRO A 149 7.39 0.55 -8.37
C PRO A 149 6.30 1.42 -8.98
N ILE A 150 5.34 0.79 -9.65
CA ILE A 150 4.15 1.41 -10.23
C ILE A 150 2.92 0.78 -9.54
N PRO A 151 2.30 1.46 -8.56
CA PRO A 151 1.06 0.96 -7.97
C PRO A 151 -0.08 1.05 -8.99
N LYS A 152 -0.90 0.00 -9.08
CA LYS A 152 -1.95 -0.11 -10.10
C LYS A 152 -3.17 -0.87 -9.61
N ILE A 153 -4.35 -0.50 -10.12
CA ILE A 153 -5.53 -1.37 -10.10
C ILE A 153 -5.56 -2.11 -11.43
N ILE A 154 -5.42 -3.43 -11.40
CA ILE A 154 -5.60 -4.30 -12.56
C ILE A 154 -6.98 -4.95 -12.49
N TYR A 155 -7.61 -5.15 -13.64
CA TYR A 155 -8.88 -5.84 -13.78
C TYR A 155 -8.83 -6.91 -14.88
N ASN A 156 -7.63 -7.25 -15.33
CA ASN A 156 -7.34 -8.40 -16.17
C ASN A 156 -6.28 -9.29 -15.49
N LYS A 157 -6.60 -10.58 -15.35
CA LYS A 157 -5.71 -11.59 -14.76
C LYS A 157 -4.36 -11.67 -15.46
N ASP A 158 -4.31 -11.45 -16.77
CA ASP A 158 -3.08 -11.57 -17.56
C ASP A 158 -2.02 -10.51 -17.20
N GLU A 159 -2.42 -9.43 -16.52
CA GLU A 159 -1.51 -8.41 -16.02
C GLU A 159 -0.78 -8.83 -14.73
N LEU A 160 -1.27 -9.84 -13.98
CA LEU A 160 -0.71 -10.23 -12.68
C LEU A 160 0.78 -10.57 -12.71
N LEU A 161 1.25 -11.20 -13.79
CA LEU A 161 2.67 -11.57 -13.91
C LEU A 161 3.59 -10.35 -13.94
N LYS A 162 3.12 -9.19 -14.42
CA LYS A 162 3.88 -7.93 -14.42
C LYS A 162 4.10 -7.38 -13.02
N SER A 163 3.29 -7.79 -12.05
CA SER A 163 3.43 -7.41 -10.64
C SER A 163 4.25 -8.42 -9.82
N SER A 164 4.86 -9.42 -10.45
CA SER A 164 5.60 -10.47 -9.75
C SER A 164 7.02 -10.04 -9.35
N GLY A 165 7.48 -10.58 -8.22
CA GLY A 165 8.79 -10.28 -7.64
C GLY A 165 8.76 -9.12 -6.65
N THR A 166 9.67 -9.14 -5.67
CA THR A 166 9.73 -8.07 -4.67
C THR A 166 10.48 -6.86 -5.20
N ARG A 167 9.98 -5.66 -4.86
CA ARG A 167 10.71 -4.40 -5.02
C ARG A 167 10.97 -3.84 -3.64
N TYR A 168 12.26 -3.66 -3.33
CA TYR A 168 12.71 -3.11 -2.04
C TYR A 168 12.71 -1.58 -2.04
N SER A 169 11.84 -0.96 -2.83
CA SER A 169 11.57 0.47 -2.76
C SER A 169 10.06 0.69 -2.68
N ILE A 170 9.66 1.89 -2.31
CA ILE A 170 8.27 2.15 -1.93
C ILE A 170 7.35 2.24 -3.13
N SER A 171 6.29 1.44 -3.05
CA SER A 171 5.09 1.58 -3.85
C SER A 171 3.99 2.21 -3.00
N SER A 172 3.42 3.33 -3.45
CA SER A 172 2.24 3.93 -2.80
C SER A 172 0.98 3.12 -3.18
N ASN A 173 0.90 1.86 -2.75
CA ASN A 173 -0.02 0.89 -3.35
C ASN A 173 -1.51 1.21 -3.14
N ILE A 174 -1.85 2.11 -2.21
CA ILE A 174 -3.23 2.55 -1.98
C ILE A 174 -3.59 3.74 -2.90
N LEU A 175 -2.59 4.47 -3.40
CA LEU A 175 -2.79 5.70 -4.19
C LEU A 175 -3.70 5.52 -5.42
N PRO A 176 -3.64 4.42 -6.20
CA PRO A 176 -4.51 4.21 -7.37
C PRO A 176 -6.01 4.26 -7.05
N LEU A 177 -6.40 4.04 -5.78
CA LEU A 177 -7.80 4.19 -5.36
C LEU A 177 -8.33 5.62 -5.52
N LYS A 178 -7.47 6.63 -5.72
CA LYS A 178 -7.90 7.98 -6.08
C LYS A 178 -8.76 8.01 -7.35
N ASP A 179 -8.48 7.12 -8.29
CA ASP A 179 -9.14 7.03 -9.60
C ASP A 179 -10.21 5.91 -9.62
N PHE A 180 -10.59 5.39 -8.44
CA PHE A 180 -11.46 4.21 -8.35
C PHE A 180 -12.78 4.38 -9.10
N TYR A 181 -13.43 5.55 -9.04
CA TYR A 181 -14.72 5.76 -9.70
C TYR A 181 -14.60 5.67 -11.23
N THR A 182 -13.57 6.27 -11.83
CA THR A 182 -13.30 6.15 -13.27
C THR A 182 -12.96 4.71 -13.66
N ILE A 183 -12.11 4.03 -12.87
CA ILE A 183 -11.75 2.63 -13.12
C ILE A 183 -12.97 1.71 -12.95
N ALA A 184 -13.86 2.01 -12.01
CA ALA A 184 -15.09 1.26 -11.79
C ALA A 184 -16.00 1.32 -13.01
N GLU A 185 -16.15 2.49 -13.65
CA GLU A 185 -16.89 2.63 -14.90
C GLU A 185 -16.31 1.74 -16.01
N GLU A 186 -14.99 1.74 -16.21
CA GLU A 186 -14.33 0.85 -17.18
C GLU A 186 -14.56 -0.64 -16.88
N ILE A 187 -14.57 -1.02 -15.59
CA ILE A 187 -14.85 -2.39 -15.17
C ILE A 187 -16.29 -2.77 -15.50
N LEU A 188 -17.26 -1.89 -15.20
CA LEU A 188 -18.69 -2.11 -15.48
C LEU A 188 -18.95 -2.28 -16.98
N GLU A 189 -18.29 -1.50 -17.83
CA GLU A 189 -18.42 -1.61 -19.30
C GLU A 189 -17.91 -2.97 -19.82
N LYS A 190 -16.82 -3.48 -19.25
CA LYS A 190 -16.18 -4.74 -19.68
C LYS A 190 -16.81 -5.98 -19.03
N GLN A 191 -17.46 -5.82 -17.88
CA GLN A 191 -18.02 -6.93 -17.09
C GLN A 191 -19.53 -6.77 -16.95
N HIS A 192 -20.28 -7.25 -17.95
CA HIS A 192 -21.73 -7.13 -18.08
C HIS A 192 -22.58 -7.73 -16.94
N GLN A 193 -21.95 -8.32 -15.93
CA GLN A 193 -22.58 -8.92 -14.74
C GLN A 193 -22.49 -8.04 -13.49
N ILE A 194 -21.83 -6.87 -13.60
CA ILE A 194 -21.73 -5.88 -12.54
C ILE A 194 -22.54 -4.66 -12.99
N PHE A 195 -23.51 -4.25 -12.18
CA PHE A 195 -24.45 -3.17 -12.52
C PHE A 195 -24.29 -1.95 -11.62
N ASP A 196 -23.54 -2.08 -10.53
CA ASP A 196 -23.29 -1.04 -9.55
C ASP A 196 -21.83 -1.12 -9.07
N LEU A 197 -21.16 0.02 -8.93
CA LEU A 197 -19.77 0.08 -8.48
C LEU A 197 -19.53 -0.58 -7.11
N ASN A 198 -20.55 -0.62 -6.24
CA ASN A 198 -20.49 -1.27 -4.93
C ASN A 198 -20.48 -2.81 -5.02
N GLN A 199 -20.83 -3.36 -6.19
CA GLN A 199 -20.73 -4.79 -6.46
C GLN A 199 -19.32 -5.22 -6.85
N ILE A 200 -18.42 -4.28 -7.19
CA ILE A 200 -17.02 -4.58 -7.47
C ILE A 200 -16.38 -5.20 -6.23
N ARG A 201 -15.63 -6.28 -6.44
CA ARG A 201 -14.87 -7.00 -5.42
C ARG A 201 -13.39 -6.92 -5.75
N ALA A 202 -12.64 -6.17 -4.96
CA ALA A 202 -11.21 -6.04 -5.15
C ALA A 202 -10.42 -6.92 -4.18
N ALA A 203 -9.24 -7.38 -4.61
CA ALA A 203 -8.18 -7.83 -3.71
C ALA A 203 -7.11 -6.76 -3.57
N PHE A 204 -6.56 -6.57 -2.37
CA PHE A 204 -5.45 -5.67 -2.11
C PHE A 204 -4.22 -6.48 -1.71
N VAL A 205 -3.07 -6.22 -2.34
CA VAL A 205 -1.77 -6.73 -1.90
C VAL A 205 -0.97 -5.59 -1.30
N GLY A 206 -0.33 -5.78 -0.16
CA GLY A 206 0.54 -4.74 0.38
C GLY A 206 1.35 -5.13 1.59
N THR A 207 2.21 -4.21 2.02
CA THR A 207 3.01 -4.35 3.25
C THR A 207 2.15 -4.11 4.50
N PRO A 208 2.64 -4.43 5.71
CA PRO A 208 1.85 -4.32 6.94
C PRO A 208 1.31 -2.91 7.20
N CYS A 209 2.09 -1.86 6.91
CA CYS A 209 1.63 -0.47 7.06
C CYS A 209 0.49 -0.13 6.09
N GLN A 210 0.53 -0.63 4.85
CA GLN A 210 -0.55 -0.43 3.88
C GLN A 210 -1.80 -1.23 4.25
N CYS A 211 -1.64 -2.50 4.67
CA CYS A 211 -2.74 -3.32 5.15
C CYS A 211 -3.45 -2.66 6.34
N ARG A 212 -2.68 -2.14 7.31
CA ARG A 212 -3.23 -1.38 8.45
C ARG A 212 -4.05 -0.17 7.99
N ALA A 213 -3.57 0.59 7.02
CA ALA A 213 -4.30 1.74 6.48
C ALA A 213 -5.62 1.31 5.83
N ILE A 214 -5.61 0.27 4.99
CA ILE A 214 -6.83 -0.31 4.40
C ILE A 214 -7.80 -0.76 5.48
N ARG A 215 -7.34 -1.49 6.51
CA ARG A 215 -8.23 -1.95 7.59
C ARG A 215 -8.81 -0.79 8.40
N LYS A 216 -8.08 0.30 8.61
CA LYS A 216 -8.61 1.52 9.21
C LYS A 216 -9.68 2.19 8.33
N MET A 217 -9.47 2.26 7.02
CA MET A 217 -10.49 2.77 6.08
C MET A 217 -11.77 1.91 6.13
N GLN A 218 -11.62 0.58 6.18
CA GLN A 218 -12.75 -0.35 6.30
C GLN A 218 -13.49 -0.21 7.63
N LEU A 219 -12.76 -0.08 8.74
CA LEU A 219 -13.35 0.14 10.07
C LEU A 219 -14.21 1.41 10.13
N LEU A 220 -13.83 2.45 9.39
CA LEU A 220 -14.59 3.69 9.26
C LEU A 220 -15.67 3.64 8.16
N ASN A 221 -15.82 2.52 7.45
CA ASN A 221 -16.73 2.37 6.30
C ASN A 221 -16.50 3.42 5.19
N ILE A 222 -15.23 3.73 4.92
CA ILE A 222 -14.87 4.80 3.98
C ILE A 222 -14.64 4.26 2.56
N SER A 223 -15.27 4.91 1.59
CA SER A 223 -15.01 4.67 0.16
C SER A 223 -13.61 5.14 -0.26
N PRO A 224 -12.91 4.41 -1.16
CA PRO A 224 -13.34 3.18 -1.84
C PRO A 224 -12.83 1.88 -1.20
N ALA A 225 -12.54 1.86 0.11
CA ALA A 225 -12.04 0.63 0.75
C ALA A 225 -13.13 -0.44 0.96
N HIS A 226 -14.40 -0.10 0.83
CA HIS A 226 -15.56 -0.99 1.00
C HIS A 226 -15.64 -2.10 -0.05
N VAL A 227 -15.07 -1.88 -1.24
CA VAL A 227 -15.01 -2.89 -2.32
C VAL A 227 -13.90 -3.92 -2.11
N ILE A 228 -12.92 -3.65 -1.23
CA ILE A 228 -11.80 -4.56 -0.99
C ILE A 228 -12.27 -5.73 -0.13
N LYS A 229 -12.40 -6.93 -0.72
CA LYS A 229 -12.87 -8.15 -0.03
C LYS A 229 -11.72 -9.01 0.49
N TYR A 230 -10.56 -8.95 -0.16
CA TYR A 230 -9.38 -9.72 0.23
C TYR A 230 -8.20 -8.78 0.47
N VAL A 231 -7.49 -8.98 1.57
CA VAL A 231 -6.26 -8.24 1.90
C VAL A 231 -5.15 -9.27 2.09
N LEU A 232 -4.21 -9.29 1.15
CA LEU A 232 -3.06 -10.19 1.13
C LEU A 232 -1.83 -9.41 1.63
N GLY A 233 -1.49 -9.63 2.90
CA GLY A 233 -0.34 -8.97 3.53
C GLY A 233 0.97 -9.67 3.19
N LEU A 234 1.99 -8.89 2.82
CA LEU A 234 3.37 -9.35 2.67
C LEU A 234 4.13 -9.16 3.98
N PHE A 235 5.08 -10.06 4.26
CA PHE A 235 6.08 -9.79 5.28
C PHE A 235 7.01 -8.69 4.80
N CYS A 236 7.31 -7.74 5.68
CA CYS A 236 8.15 -6.60 5.39
C CYS A 236 8.83 -6.18 6.69
N MET A 237 10.15 -6.24 6.71
CA MET A 237 10.96 -5.76 7.82
C MET A 237 11.21 -4.25 7.65
N GLU A 238 11.72 -3.88 6.48
CA GLU A 238 12.07 -2.52 6.12
C GLU A 238 11.92 -2.27 4.62
N ASN A 239 11.91 -1.00 4.24
CA ASN A 239 11.82 -0.57 2.85
C ASN A 239 12.74 0.63 2.60
N PHE A 240 13.21 0.78 1.38
CA PHE A 240 14.28 1.70 1.05
C PHE A 240 13.79 2.86 0.19
N ASP A 241 14.48 3.98 0.28
CA ASP A 241 14.40 5.06 -0.70
C ASP A 241 15.01 4.59 -2.02
N TYR A 242 14.27 4.71 -3.13
CA TYR A 242 14.71 4.17 -4.42
C TYR A 242 16.05 4.75 -4.86
N ASP A 243 16.21 6.08 -4.82
CA ASP A 243 17.39 6.72 -5.41
C ASP A 243 18.63 6.40 -4.57
N LYS A 244 18.51 6.40 -3.24
CA LYS A 244 19.58 5.95 -2.35
C LYS A 244 19.91 4.47 -2.52
N LEU A 245 18.90 3.60 -2.57
CA LEU A 245 19.09 2.17 -2.75
C LEU A 245 19.90 1.89 -4.01
N PHE A 246 19.46 2.41 -5.16
CA PHE A 246 20.13 2.10 -6.42
C PHE A 246 21.47 2.84 -6.59
N THR A 247 21.70 3.96 -5.89
CA THR A 247 23.04 4.55 -5.76
C THR A 247 24.01 3.58 -5.05
N LEU A 248 23.57 2.96 -3.96
CA LEU A 248 24.37 1.98 -3.21
C LEU A 248 24.55 0.68 -4.00
N VAL A 249 23.49 0.20 -4.67
CA VAL A 249 23.60 -0.97 -5.56
C VAL A 249 24.65 -0.74 -6.64
N LYS A 250 24.62 0.42 -7.31
CA LYS A 250 25.60 0.76 -8.34
C LYS A 250 27.01 0.81 -7.77
N LYS A 251 27.19 1.38 -6.58
CA LYS A 251 28.49 1.45 -5.89
C LYS A 251 29.05 0.05 -5.56
N GLU A 252 28.21 -0.86 -5.08
CA GLU A 252 28.65 -2.18 -4.61
C GLU A 252 28.72 -3.25 -5.71
N THR A 253 27.99 -3.08 -6.83
CA THR A 253 27.87 -4.10 -7.88
C THR A 253 28.25 -3.65 -9.29
N THR A 254 28.37 -2.34 -9.51
CA THR A 254 28.43 -1.67 -10.84
C THR A 254 27.19 -1.87 -11.72
N GLU A 255 26.14 -2.53 -11.24
CA GLU A 255 24.90 -2.77 -11.99
C GLU A 255 23.97 -1.55 -11.99
N ASP A 256 23.35 -1.29 -13.14
CA ASP A 256 22.22 -0.37 -13.25
C ASP A 256 20.90 -1.12 -12.96
N PRO A 257 19.84 -0.45 -12.47
CA PRO A 257 18.57 -1.09 -12.14
C PRO A 257 17.99 -1.92 -13.29
N LYS A 258 18.10 -1.41 -14.52
CA LYS A 258 17.65 -2.08 -15.75
C LYS A 258 18.33 -3.41 -16.06
N ASN A 259 19.49 -3.68 -15.46
CA ASN A 259 20.25 -4.91 -15.66
C ASN A 259 19.96 -5.94 -14.56
N ILE A 260 19.19 -5.58 -13.54
CA ILE A 260 18.88 -6.45 -12.41
C ILE A 260 17.65 -7.31 -12.75
N ALA A 261 17.79 -8.62 -12.58
CA ALA A 261 16.71 -9.59 -12.78
C ALA A 261 15.96 -9.87 -11.48
N LYS A 262 16.68 -9.98 -10.36
CA LYS A 262 16.10 -10.31 -9.06
C LYS A 262 16.90 -9.72 -7.92
N MET A 263 16.20 -9.37 -6.85
CA MET A 263 16.79 -8.94 -5.58
C MET A 263 16.18 -9.79 -4.47
N ASN A 264 16.94 -10.12 -3.42
CA ASN A 264 16.43 -10.85 -2.27
C ASN A 264 17.17 -10.46 -0.97
N ILE A 265 16.45 -10.30 0.13
CA ILE A 265 17.02 -10.07 1.45
C ILE A 265 16.79 -11.32 2.31
N LYS A 266 17.90 -11.91 2.78
CA LYS A 266 17.89 -12.98 3.79
C LYS A 266 18.79 -12.54 4.95
N LYS A 267 19.96 -13.16 5.10
CA LYS A 267 21.03 -12.68 5.98
C LYS A 267 21.74 -11.46 5.39
N ASN A 268 21.97 -11.51 4.07
CA ASN A 268 22.61 -10.49 3.25
C ASN A 268 21.66 -10.03 2.14
N PHE A 269 22.03 -8.98 1.43
CA PHE A 269 21.34 -8.54 0.23
C PHE A 269 21.93 -9.24 -1.00
N PHE A 270 21.11 -10.06 -1.64
CA PHE A 270 21.44 -10.76 -2.88
C PHE A 270 20.86 -10.01 -4.08
N ILE A 271 21.69 -9.73 -5.08
CA ILE A 271 21.29 -9.08 -6.33
C ILE A 271 21.73 -9.99 -7.48
N THR A 272 20.79 -10.38 -8.32
CA THR A 272 21.04 -11.21 -9.50
C THR A 272 20.80 -10.36 -10.74
N ASN A 273 21.82 -10.22 -11.59
CA ASN A 273 21.69 -9.51 -12.86
C ASN A 273 21.05 -10.42 -13.94
N LYS A 274 20.73 -9.83 -15.10
CA LYS A 274 20.14 -10.55 -16.25
C LYS A 274 21.07 -11.59 -16.90
N GLU A 275 22.36 -11.53 -16.61
CA GLU A 275 23.37 -12.53 -17.02
C GLU A 275 23.53 -13.65 -15.97
N ASN A 276 22.67 -13.70 -14.95
CA ASN A 276 22.69 -14.65 -13.83
C ASN A 276 23.91 -14.54 -12.91
N LYS A 277 24.66 -13.44 -12.96
CA LYS A 277 25.69 -13.14 -11.95
C LYS A 277 25.01 -12.73 -10.64
N VAL A 278 25.45 -13.33 -9.54
CA VAL A 278 24.94 -13.07 -8.19
C VAL A 278 25.96 -12.26 -7.40
N TYR A 279 25.50 -11.14 -6.85
CA TYR A 279 26.21 -10.32 -5.88
C TYR A 279 25.61 -10.57 -4.49
N GLU A 280 26.47 -10.84 -3.51
CA GLU A 280 26.09 -10.95 -2.11
C GLU A 280 26.75 -9.82 -1.34
N ILE A 281 25.94 -8.99 -0.68
CA ILE A 281 26.40 -7.76 -0.03
C ILE A 281 25.85 -7.72 1.38
N GLU A 282 26.68 -7.32 2.34
CA GLU A 282 26.24 -7.13 3.72
C GLU A 282 25.08 -6.11 3.77
N LEU A 283 23.99 -6.49 4.45
CA LEU A 283 22.77 -5.69 4.49
C LEU A 283 23.02 -4.29 5.10
N LYS A 284 23.91 -4.20 6.09
CA LYS A 284 24.29 -2.95 6.77
C LYS A 284 24.78 -1.84 5.83
N LYS A 285 25.32 -2.21 4.66
CA LYS A 285 25.74 -1.21 3.66
C LYS A 285 24.57 -0.43 3.07
N PHE A 286 23.34 -0.90 3.27
CA PHE A 286 22.11 -0.29 2.77
C PHE A 286 21.33 0.48 3.86
N ASP A 287 21.81 0.53 5.11
CA ASP A 287 21.14 1.21 6.23
C ASP A 287 20.83 2.68 5.91
N GLU A 288 21.72 3.37 5.19
CA GLU A 288 21.53 4.78 4.78
C GLU A 288 20.36 5.00 3.81
N ALA A 289 19.97 3.93 3.09
CA ALA A 289 18.83 3.93 2.18
C ALA A 289 17.52 3.50 2.87
N VAL A 290 17.59 2.91 4.07
CA VAL A 290 16.40 2.53 4.84
C VAL A 290 15.62 3.79 5.20
N ARG A 291 14.29 3.72 5.07
CA ARG A 291 13.45 4.85 5.43
C ARG A 291 13.15 4.90 6.92
N ASN A 292 13.21 6.10 7.47
CA ASN A 292 13.03 6.38 8.90
C ASN A 292 11.77 5.77 9.54
N HIS A 293 10.67 5.60 8.81
CA HIS A 293 9.45 5.01 9.37
C HIS A 293 9.50 3.48 9.54
N CYS A 294 10.53 2.83 9.00
CA CYS A 294 10.80 1.41 9.19
C CYS A 294 11.69 1.14 10.42
N LEU A 295 12.33 2.19 10.95
CA LEU A 295 13.20 2.16 12.14
C LEU A 295 12.39 2.48 13.39
#